data_AF-A0A9D8IVH7-F1
#
_entry.id   AF-A0A9D8IVH7-F1
#
_cell.length_a   1.000
_cell.length_b   1.000
_cell.length_c   1.000
_cell.angle_alpha   90.00
_cell.angle_beta   90.00
_cell.angle_gamma   90.00
#
_symmetry.space_group_name_H-M   'P 1'
#
loop_
_entity.id
_entity.type
_entity.pdbx_description
1 polymer ?
#
loop_
_entity_poly.entity_id
_entity_poly.type
_entity_poly.pdbx_seq_one_letter_code
_entity_poly.pdbx_strand_id
1 'polypeptide(L)'
;MASLEEQQRRVEELKKKILEQKKGSKDLSKSEKPMVPSTESPSETRTSEASVESPSQEKRDELSQSQEEANRMRALADAKQQAELAARERTEKESQRKKPEPGAEKGAPAPPKSSGITSIRTYTQLLKQAWRDGSVSKDEELMLTALRAELGISLEEHADLEQEVQIEIYIEAMVEGWQDGAISHEDSDRLEKLRERFKIPAEEHFRLEKQVRQEVLKQKG
;
A
#
# COMPACT_ATOMS: atom_id res chain seq x y z
N MET A 1 34.23 -17.52 3.77
CA MET A 1 32.82 -17.70 3.35
C MET A 1 31.99 -17.87 4.62
N ALA A 2 31.48 -16.80 5.20
CA ALA A 2 30.60 -16.91 6.37
C ALA A 2 29.26 -17.52 5.90
N SER A 3 28.81 -18.58 6.56
CA SER A 3 27.59 -19.32 6.19
C SER A 3 26.36 -18.41 6.34
N LEU A 4 25.34 -18.61 5.50
CA LEU A 4 24.08 -17.86 5.51
C LEU A 4 23.41 -17.86 6.91
N GLU A 5 23.60 -18.94 7.67
CA GLU A 5 23.16 -19.07 9.07
C GLU A 5 23.86 -18.09 10.02
N GLU A 6 25.14 -17.77 9.77
CA GLU A 6 25.89 -16.81 10.59
C GLU A 6 25.40 -15.38 10.38
N GLN A 7 24.97 -15.05 9.15
CA GLN A 7 24.33 -13.76 8.86
C GLN A 7 22.96 -13.66 9.53
N GLN A 8 22.16 -14.72 9.50
CA GLN A 8 20.85 -14.74 10.16
C GLN A 8 20.97 -14.57 11.68
N ARG A 9 21.94 -15.25 12.31
CA ARG A 9 22.21 -15.13 13.75
C ARG A 9 22.59 -13.69 14.16
N ARG A 10 23.40 -13.00 13.34
CA ARG A 10 23.77 -11.59 13.58
C ARG A 10 22.57 -10.65 13.47
N VAL A 11 21.66 -10.91 12.51
CA VAL A 11 20.43 -10.11 12.33
C VAL A 11 19.48 -10.30 13.51
N GLU A 12 19.33 -11.53 14.01
CA GLU A 12 18.49 -11.80 15.19
C GLU A 12 19.07 -11.16 16.46
N GLU A 13 20.39 -11.21 16.65
CA GLU A 13 21.05 -10.60 17.79
C GLU A 13 20.89 -9.06 17.80
N LEU A 14 21.01 -8.43 16.63
CA LEU A 14 20.75 -7.00 16.45
C LEU A 14 19.30 -6.62 16.75
N LYS A 15 18.32 -7.40 16.28
CA LYS A 15 16.89 -7.17 16.59
C LYS A 15 16.61 -7.25 18.08
N LYS A 16 17.20 -8.22 18.78
CA LYS A 16 17.03 -8.38 20.24
C LYS A 16 17.60 -7.19 21.00
N LYS A 17 18.77 -6.69 20.60
CA LYS A 17 19.43 -5.54 21.23
C LYS A 17 18.64 -4.23 21.08
N ILE A 18 18.02 -4.01 19.92
CA ILE A 18 17.15 -2.86 19.66
C ILE A 18 15.89 -2.94 20.54
N LEU A 19 15.31 -4.12 20.70
CA LEU A 19 14.11 -4.31 21.53
C LEU A 19 14.41 -4.08 23.02
N GLU A 20 15.59 -4.49 23.50
CA GLU A 20 16.02 -4.28 24.88
C GLU A 20 16.26 -2.80 25.19
N GLN A 21 16.91 -2.06 24.29
CA GLN A 21 17.09 -0.60 24.44
C GLN A 21 15.74 0.14 24.45
N LYS A 22 14.77 -0.30 23.65
CA LYS A 22 13.43 0.32 23.61
C LYS A 22 12.61 0.06 24.88
N LYS A 23 12.88 -1.03 25.61
CA LYS A 23 12.19 -1.35 26.88
C LYS A 23 12.77 -0.58 28.07
N GLY A 24 14.05 -0.18 28.02
CA GLY A 24 14.71 0.57 29.08
C GLY A 24 14.36 2.08 29.15
N SER A 25 13.86 2.68 28.07
CA SER A 25 13.59 4.13 28.02
C SER A 25 12.18 4.56 28.46
N LYS A 26 11.34 3.67 29.01
CA LYS A 26 9.93 3.98 29.35
C LYS A 26 9.67 4.23 30.85
N ASP A 27 10.68 4.26 31.72
CA ASP A 27 10.48 4.34 33.19
C ASP A 27 10.92 5.67 33.85
N LEU A 28 11.15 6.74 33.08
CA LEU A 28 11.53 8.04 33.64
C LEU A 28 10.51 9.13 33.28
N SER A 29 9.34 9.10 33.94
CA SER A 29 8.53 10.30 34.22
C SER A 29 7.25 9.98 34.99
N LYS A 30 7.31 9.91 36.34
CA LYS A 30 6.21 10.47 37.17
C LYS A 30 6.60 10.73 38.64
N SER A 31 6.60 12.02 38.96
CA SER A 31 6.22 12.69 40.21
C SER A 31 6.83 12.31 41.57
N GLU A 32 7.57 13.29 42.07
CA GLU A 32 7.61 13.79 43.45
C GLU A 32 6.34 13.55 44.30
N LYS A 33 6.54 13.04 45.52
CA LYS A 33 6.23 13.69 46.82
C LYS A 33 6.56 12.73 47.99
N PRO A 34 7.30 13.19 49.02
CA PRO A 34 7.22 12.56 50.35
C PRO A 34 7.05 13.57 51.49
N MET A 35 6.21 13.22 52.48
CA MET A 35 6.09 13.70 53.88
C MET A 35 4.61 13.63 54.28
N VAL A 36 4.15 13.04 55.39
CA VAL A 36 4.74 12.59 56.67
C VAL A 36 3.79 11.54 57.31
N PRO A 37 4.21 10.81 58.36
CA PRO A 37 3.49 9.70 58.97
C PRO A 37 2.79 10.04 60.30
N SER A 38 1.85 9.20 60.72
CA SER A 38 1.50 8.77 62.10
C SER A 38 -0.02 8.53 62.22
N THR A 39 -0.45 7.37 62.72
CA THR A 39 -0.90 7.17 64.12
C THR A 39 -1.48 5.75 64.30
N GLU A 40 -1.35 5.27 65.54
CA GLU A 40 -1.65 3.95 66.10
C GLU A 40 -3.12 3.46 66.03
N SER A 41 -3.26 2.13 66.03
CA SER A 41 -4.18 1.18 66.70
C SER A 41 -5.44 1.67 67.48
N PRO A 42 -6.27 0.76 68.04
CA PRO A 42 -6.98 -0.42 67.51
C PRO A 42 -8.49 -0.37 67.89
N SER A 43 -9.35 -1.33 67.48
CA SER A 43 -10.35 -2.04 68.32
C SER A 43 -11.56 -2.64 67.58
N GLU A 44 -11.91 -3.81 68.10
CA GLU A 44 -13.08 -4.70 68.03
C GLU A 44 -14.41 -4.25 67.41
N THR A 45 -15.08 -5.19 66.72
CA THR A 45 -16.42 -5.80 67.02
C THR A 45 -16.89 -6.52 65.73
N ARG A 46 -16.99 -7.86 65.68
CA ARG A 46 -18.04 -8.80 66.15
C ARG A 46 -19.45 -8.52 65.58
N THR A 47 -20.14 -9.64 65.26
CA THR A 47 -21.58 -9.82 64.93
C THR A 47 -22.01 -9.42 63.51
N SER A 48 -22.14 -10.37 62.57
CA SER A 48 -23.31 -11.21 62.25
C SER A 48 -24.45 -10.43 61.59
N GLU A 49 -24.80 -10.79 60.36
CA GLU A 49 -26.13 -11.26 59.96
C GLU A 49 -26.25 -11.34 58.44
N ALA A 50 -26.84 -12.45 57.98
CA ALA A 50 -27.26 -12.64 56.62
C ALA A 50 -28.39 -11.65 56.31
N SER A 51 -28.15 -10.73 55.38
CA SER A 51 -29.20 -9.92 54.79
C SER A 51 -29.12 -10.05 53.27
N VAL A 52 -30.18 -10.61 52.70
CA VAL A 52 -30.40 -10.73 51.27
C VAL A 52 -30.60 -9.32 50.73
N GLU A 53 -29.50 -8.70 50.29
CA GLU A 53 -29.51 -7.34 49.77
C GLU A 53 -30.15 -7.36 48.38
N SER A 54 -31.42 -6.93 48.33
CA SER A 54 -32.11 -6.59 47.09
C SER A 54 -31.31 -5.49 46.39
N PRO A 55 -31.06 -5.59 45.07
CA PRO A 55 -30.26 -4.59 44.37
C PRO A 55 -30.94 -3.22 44.44
N SER A 56 -30.25 -2.27 45.08
CA SER A 56 -30.62 -0.85 45.20
C SER A 56 -31.03 -0.26 43.84
N GLN A 57 -31.99 0.67 43.85
CA GLN A 57 -32.59 1.30 42.66
C GLN A 57 -31.55 1.79 41.62
N GLU A 58 -30.41 2.34 42.06
CA GLU A 58 -29.33 2.78 41.15
C GLU A 58 -28.78 1.67 40.24
N LYS A 59 -28.65 0.43 40.74
CA LYS A 59 -28.18 -0.71 39.92
C LYS A 59 -29.22 -1.17 38.88
N ARG A 60 -30.51 -0.87 39.08
CA ARG A 60 -31.56 -1.14 38.09
C ARG A 60 -31.56 -0.09 36.99
N ASP A 61 -31.34 1.17 37.34
CA ASP A 61 -31.27 2.27 36.38
C ASP A 61 -30.01 2.17 35.48
N GLU A 62 -28.85 1.79 36.04
CA GLU A 62 -27.64 1.50 35.26
C GLU A 62 -27.81 0.30 34.32
N LEU A 63 -28.49 -0.76 34.76
CA LEU A 63 -28.76 -1.93 33.93
C LEU A 63 -29.72 -1.59 32.79
N SER A 64 -30.73 -0.74 33.05
CA SER A 64 -31.67 -0.25 32.04
C SER A 64 -30.97 0.63 30.99
N GLN A 65 -30.07 1.52 31.43
CA GLN A 65 -29.27 2.36 30.51
C GLN A 65 -28.30 1.52 29.67
N SER A 66 -27.61 0.55 30.29
CA SER A 66 -26.71 -0.37 29.59
C SER A 66 -27.45 -1.23 28.56
N GLN A 67 -28.66 -1.69 28.89
CA GLN A 67 -29.50 -2.47 27.98
C GLN A 67 -30.05 -1.61 26.82
N GLU A 68 -30.39 -0.35 27.08
CA GLU A 68 -30.81 0.60 26.04
C GLU A 68 -29.67 0.97 25.09
N GLU A 69 -28.45 1.15 25.61
CA GLU A 69 -27.26 1.43 24.81
C GLU A 69 -26.85 0.23 23.96
N ALA A 70 -26.95 -0.99 24.49
CA ALA A 70 -26.74 -2.22 23.73
C ALA A 70 -27.78 -2.38 22.59
N ASN A 71 -29.04 -2.01 22.83
CA ASN A 71 -30.08 -2.01 21.81
C ASN A 71 -29.82 -0.95 20.73
N ARG A 72 -29.35 0.25 21.11
CA ARG A 72 -28.93 1.29 20.16
C ARG A 72 -27.73 0.86 19.31
N MET A 73 -26.74 0.21 19.92
CA MET A 73 -25.58 -0.34 19.21
C MET A 73 -25.98 -1.43 18.21
N ARG A 74 -26.90 -2.33 18.58
CA ARG A 74 -27.46 -3.33 17.66
C ARG A 74 -28.23 -2.69 16.51
N ALA A 75 -29.10 -1.72 16.80
CA ALA A 75 -29.87 -1.01 15.77
C ALA A 75 -28.96 -0.25 14.78
N LEU A 76 -27.87 0.36 15.25
CA LEU A 76 -26.88 1.01 14.40
C LEU A 76 -26.08 0.01 13.55
N ALA A 77 -25.74 -1.15 14.11
CA ALA A 77 -25.06 -2.21 13.37
C ALA A 77 -25.97 -2.79 12.27
N ASP A 78 -27.24 -3.04 12.58
CA ASP A 78 -28.23 -3.53 11.62
C ASP A 78 -28.51 -2.49 10.52
N ALA A 79 -28.60 -1.20 10.88
CA ALA A 79 -28.75 -0.12 9.91
C ALA A 79 -27.53 0.00 8.98
N LYS A 80 -26.32 -0.17 9.52
CA LYS A 80 -25.08 -0.16 8.72
C LYS A 80 -25.00 -1.37 7.78
N GLN A 81 -25.38 -2.56 8.26
CA GLN A 81 -25.44 -3.76 7.41
C GLN A 81 -26.51 -3.64 6.33
N GLN A 82 -27.70 -3.10 6.63
CA GLN A 82 -28.72 -2.84 5.63
C GLN A 82 -28.28 -1.80 4.59
N ALA A 83 -27.60 -0.73 5.01
CA ALA A 83 -27.06 0.26 4.10
C ALA A 83 -25.97 -0.32 3.18
N GLU A 84 -25.11 -1.20 3.70
CA GLU A 84 -24.07 -1.88 2.92
C GLU A 84 -24.68 -2.88 1.92
N LEU A 85 -25.69 -3.66 2.33
CA LEU A 85 -26.40 -4.57 1.44
C LEU A 85 -27.16 -3.80 0.34
N ALA A 86 -27.81 -2.68 0.69
CA ALA A 86 -28.49 -1.82 -0.29
C ALA A 86 -27.50 -1.14 -1.26
N ALA A 87 -26.30 -0.79 -0.80
CA ALA A 87 -25.24 -0.25 -1.66
C ALA A 87 -24.71 -1.31 -2.62
N ARG A 88 -24.50 -2.56 -2.16
CA ARG A 88 -24.11 -3.70 -3.00
C ARG A 88 -25.20 -4.07 -4.02
N GLU A 89 -26.48 -4.02 -3.63
CA GLU A 89 -27.58 -4.31 -4.54
C GLU A 89 -27.75 -3.22 -5.62
N ARG A 90 -27.44 -1.95 -5.29
CA ARG A 90 -27.43 -0.84 -6.27
C ARG A 90 -26.28 -0.98 -7.27
N THR A 91 -25.07 -1.32 -6.82
CA THR A 91 -23.93 -1.56 -7.73
C THR A 91 -24.13 -2.80 -8.59
N GLU A 92 -24.81 -3.83 -8.08
CA GLU A 92 -25.16 -5.03 -8.85
C GLU A 92 -26.28 -4.77 -9.88
N LYS A 93 -27.33 -4.00 -9.53
CA LYS A 93 -28.38 -3.59 -10.48
C LYS A 93 -27.86 -2.66 -11.58
N GLU A 94 -26.86 -1.83 -11.31
CA GLU A 94 -26.19 -1.01 -12.33
C GLU A 94 -25.31 -1.85 -13.25
N SER A 95 -24.69 -2.92 -12.73
CA SER A 95 -23.91 -3.89 -13.51
C SER A 95 -24.80 -4.79 -14.39
N GLN A 96 -26.03 -5.10 -13.96
CA GLN A 96 -26.98 -5.91 -14.75
C GLN A 96 -27.76 -5.12 -15.81
N ARG A 97 -27.86 -3.79 -15.71
CA ARG A 97 -28.41 -2.93 -16.78
C ARG A 97 -27.50 -2.77 -18.00
N LYS A 98 -26.27 -3.28 -17.94
CA LYS A 98 -25.30 -3.34 -19.07
C LYS A 98 -25.15 -4.75 -19.66
N LYS A 99 -26.19 -5.58 -19.62
CA LYS A 99 -26.27 -6.76 -20.50
C LYS A 99 -27.03 -6.36 -21.78
N PRO A 100 -26.40 -6.42 -22.97
CA PRO A 100 -27.13 -6.31 -24.22
C PRO A 100 -28.04 -7.53 -24.38
N GLU A 101 -29.26 -7.29 -24.84
CA GLU A 101 -30.26 -8.33 -25.14
C GLU A 101 -29.76 -9.32 -26.21
N PRO A 102 -30.19 -10.61 -26.17
CA PRO A 102 -29.91 -11.56 -27.22
C PRO A 102 -31.01 -11.50 -28.28
N GLY A 103 -30.74 -10.89 -29.43
CA GLY A 103 -31.67 -11.05 -30.56
C GLY A 103 -31.50 -10.06 -31.69
N ALA A 104 -30.92 -10.58 -32.79
CA ALA A 104 -31.02 -10.07 -34.15
C ALA A 104 -30.31 -8.75 -34.47
N GLU A 105 -29.08 -8.86 -34.98
CA GLU A 105 -28.84 -8.37 -36.34
C GLU A 105 -27.65 -9.07 -37.00
N LYS A 106 -27.76 -9.14 -38.32
CA LYS A 106 -26.98 -9.96 -39.22
C LYS A 106 -25.54 -9.45 -39.33
N GLY A 107 -24.61 -10.40 -39.40
CA GLY A 107 -23.38 -10.34 -40.18
C GLY A 107 -22.62 -9.01 -40.23
N ALA A 108 -21.66 -8.85 -39.32
CA ALA A 108 -20.44 -8.10 -39.60
C ALA A 108 -19.25 -8.93 -39.08
N PRO A 109 -18.19 -9.16 -39.88
CA PRO A 109 -17.04 -9.91 -39.43
C PRO A 109 -16.34 -9.12 -38.32
N ALA A 110 -15.98 -9.80 -37.24
CA ALA A 110 -15.09 -9.24 -36.22
C ALA A 110 -13.87 -8.60 -36.92
N PRO A 111 -13.49 -7.35 -36.58
CA PRO A 111 -12.25 -6.81 -37.10
C PRO A 111 -11.11 -7.72 -36.62
N PRO A 112 -10.16 -8.06 -37.50
CA PRO A 112 -9.08 -8.96 -37.15
C PRO A 112 -8.27 -8.32 -36.01
N LYS A 113 -8.03 -9.11 -34.95
CA LYS A 113 -7.21 -8.76 -33.78
C LYS A 113 -5.72 -8.46 -34.12
N SER A 114 -5.37 -8.38 -35.41
CA SER A 114 -4.04 -8.07 -35.92
C SER A 114 -3.70 -6.58 -35.92
N SER A 115 -4.68 -5.68 -35.79
CA SER A 115 -4.42 -4.22 -35.73
C SER A 115 -4.10 -3.69 -34.33
N GLY A 116 -4.56 -4.36 -33.28
CA GLY A 116 -4.36 -3.91 -31.89
C GLY A 116 -2.90 -3.94 -31.43
N ILE A 117 -2.10 -4.90 -31.92
CA ILE A 117 -0.68 -5.03 -31.56
C ILE A 117 0.13 -3.84 -32.09
N THR A 118 -0.15 -3.40 -33.31
CA THR A 118 0.51 -2.22 -33.91
C THR A 118 0.09 -0.93 -33.20
N SER A 119 -1.17 -0.83 -32.78
CA SER A 119 -1.71 0.28 -31.99
C SER A 119 -1.05 0.39 -30.62
N ILE A 120 -0.96 -0.72 -29.87
CA ILE A 120 -0.29 -0.77 -28.57
C ILE A 120 1.18 -0.40 -28.72
N ARG A 121 1.88 -0.94 -29.73
CA ARG A 121 3.28 -0.59 -29.96
C ARG A 121 3.48 0.90 -30.21
N THR A 122 2.61 1.52 -31.01
CA THR A 122 2.66 2.96 -31.29
C THR A 122 2.43 3.77 -30.00
N TYR A 123 1.47 3.34 -29.19
CA TYR A 123 1.19 3.94 -27.89
C TYR A 123 2.40 3.86 -26.95
N THR A 124 3.01 2.68 -26.82
CA THR A 124 4.22 2.48 -26.00
C THR A 124 5.38 3.36 -26.46
N GLN A 125 5.57 3.55 -27.76
CA GLN A 125 6.62 4.44 -28.28
C GLN A 125 6.38 5.91 -27.89
N LEU A 126 5.13 6.38 -27.97
CA LEU A 126 4.77 7.72 -27.53
C LEU A 126 4.93 7.89 -26.02
N LEU A 127 4.54 6.88 -25.25
CA LEU A 127 4.75 6.83 -23.81
C LEU A 127 6.24 6.94 -23.48
N LYS A 128 7.08 6.17 -24.17
CA LYS A 128 8.54 6.22 -24.02
C LYS A 128 9.12 7.58 -24.37
N GLN A 129 8.61 8.22 -25.42
CA GLN A 129 9.05 9.55 -25.80
C GLN A 129 8.67 10.60 -24.74
N ALA A 130 7.45 10.55 -24.21
CA ALA A 130 6.96 11.46 -23.18
C ALA A 130 7.70 11.28 -21.84
N TRP A 131 8.13 10.05 -21.52
CA TRP A 131 8.87 9.77 -20.28
C TRP A 131 10.40 9.94 -20.41
N ARG A 132 10.91 10.25 -21.60
CA ARG A 132 12.36 10.25 -21.90
C ARG A 132 13.16 11.25 -21.08
N ASP A 133 12.57 12.40 -20.79
CA ASP A 133 13.16 13.46 -19.96
C ASP A 133 12.91 13.23 -18.44
N GLY A 134 12.20 12.16 -18.10
CA GLY A 134 11.81 11.80 -16.74
C GLY A 134 10.58 12.54 -16.23
N SER A 135 9.84 13.27 -17.05
CA SER A 135 8.56 13.90 -16.67
C SER A 135 7.66 14.20 -17.87
N VAL A 136 6.47 13.63 -17.86
CA VAL A 136 5.43 13.93 -18.85
C VAL A 136 4.88 15.34 -18.62
N SER A 137 4.87 16.16 -19.67
CA SER A 137 4.23 17.48 -19.65
C SER A 137 2.70 17.38 -19.72
N LYS A 138 2.01 18.46 -19.35
CA LYS A 138 0.53 18.49 -19.35
C LYS A 138 -0.07 18.26 -20.75
N ASP A 139 0.58 18.80 -21.79
CA ASP A 139 0.13 18.60 -23.17
C ASP A 139 0.33 17.14 -23.61
N GLU A 140 1.45 16.53 -23.24
CA GLU A 140 1.71 15.10 -23.51
C GLU A 140 0.75 14.19 -22.76
N GLU A 141 0.42 14.50 -21.50
CA GLU A 141 -0.58 13.76 -20.72
C GLU A 141 -1.96 13.80 -21.40
N LEU A 142 -2.38 14.96 -21.90
CA LEU A 142 -3.63 15.11 -22.65
C LEU A 142 -3.60 14.32 -23.96
N MET A 143 -2.50 14.37 -24.69
CA MET A 143 -2.33 13.59 -25.93
C MET A 143 -2.36 12.08 -25.67
N LEU A 144 -1.65 11.62 -24.64
CA LEU A 144 -1.65 10.21 -24.24
C LEU A 144 -3.03 9.75 -23.77
N THR A 145 -3.77 10.60 -23.07
CA THR A 145 -5.15 10.31 -22.63
C THR A 145 -6.09 10.17 -23.82
N ALA A 146 -6.02 11.11 -24.78
CA ALA A 146 -6.83 11.07 -25.99
C ALA A 146 -6.50 9.82 -26.83
N LEU A 147 -5.22 9.54 -27.04
CA LEU A 147 -4.77 8.38 -27.80
C LEU A 147 -5.15 7.06 -27.11
N ARG A 148 -5.04 6.99 -25.79
CA ARG A 148 -5.48 5.82 -25.02
C ARG A 148 -6.97 5.53 -25.26
N ALA A 149 -7.81 6.57 -25.23
CA ALA A 149 -9.25 6.44 -25.49
C ALA A 149 -9.54 6.01 -26.93
N GLU A 150 -8.80 6.54 -27.90
CA GLU A 150 -8.94 6.19 -29.33
C GLU A 150 -8.53 4.74 -29.61
N LEU A 151 -7.47 4.26 -28.94
CA LEU A 151 -6.97 2.89 -29.08
C LEU A 151 -7.71 1.87 -28.22
N GLY A 152 -8.62 2.33 -27.35
CA GLY A 152 -9.39 1.47 -26.44
C GLY A 152 -8.53 0.80 -25.37
N ILE A 153 -7.39 1.39 -25.00
CA ILE A 153 -6.49 0.87 -23.97
C ILE A 153 -7.10 1.15 -22.59
N SER A 154 -7.20 0.12 -21.76
CA SER A 154 -7.73 0.27 -20.40
C SER A 154 -6.76 1.03 -19.49
N LEU A 155 -7.28 1.50 -18.34
CA LEU A 155 -6.47 2.14 -17.31
C LEU A 155 -5.39 1.21 -16.75
N GLU A 156 -5.72 -0.08 -16.63
CA GLU A 156 -4.81 -1.13 -16.14
C GLU A 156 -3.68 -1.38 -17.14
N GLU A 157 -4.02 -1.61 -18.41
CA GLU A 157 -3.02 -1.77 -19.48
C GLU A 157 -2.12 -0.54 -19.62
N HIS A 158 -2.68 0.67 -19.47
CA HIS A 158 -1.88 1.89 -19.47
C HIS A 158 -0.89 1.94 -18.30
N ALA A 159 -1.32 1.59 -17.08
CA ALA A 159 -0.46 1.59 -15.91
C ALA A 159 0.68 0.56 -16.03
N ASP A 160 0.37 -0.63 -16.56
CA ASP A 160 1.37 -1.66 -16.81
C ASP A 160 2.39 -1.19 -17.86
N LEU A 161 1.93 -0.66 -18.99
CA LEU A 161 2.80 -0.12 -20.03
C LEU A 161 3.63 1.06 -19.55
N GLU A 162 3.06 1.93 -18.72
CA GLU A 162 3.78 3.06 -18.12
C GLU A 162 4.91 2.58 -17.21
N GLN A 163 4.62 1.60 -16.35
CA GLN A 163 5.62 1.02 -15.46
C GLN A 163 6.76 0.34 -16.25
N GLU A 164 6.42 -0.42 -17.29
CA GLU A 164 7.39 -1.05 -18.18
C GLU A 164 8.29 -0.01 -18.86
N VAL A 165 7.68 1.04 -19.44
CA VAL A 165 8.41 2.11 -20.12
C VAL A 165 9.33 2.88 -19.18
N GLN A 166 8.89 3.19 -17.96
CA GLN A 166 9.72 3.85 -16.96
C GLN A 166 10.94 3.00 -16.59
N ILE A 167 10.76 1.69 -16.41
CA ILE A 167 11.85 0.74 -16.16
C ILE A 167 12.80 0.66 -17.36
N GLU A 168 12.27 0.63 -18.58
CA GLU A 168 13.07 0.58 -19.81
C GLU A 168 13.95 1.83 -19.95
N ILE A 169 13.38 3.03 -19.77
CA ILE A 169 14.13 4.30 -19.80
C ILE A 169 15.20 4.33 -18.72
N TYR A 170 14.89 3.78 -17.55
CA TYR A 170 15.85 3.66 -16.46
C TYR A 170 17.04 2.78 -16.84
N ILE A 171 16.78 1.60 -17.41
CA ILE A 171 17.81 0.68 -17.90
C ILE A 171 18.65 1.34 -18.99
N GLU A 172 18.04 2.05 -19.93
CA GLU A 172 18.76 2.76 -21.00
C GLU A 172 19.73 3.79 -20.42
N ALA A 173 19.27 4.61 -19.46
CA ALA A 173 20.15 5.56 -18.78
C ALA A 173 21.32 4.86 -18.05
N MET A 174 21.10 3.66 -17.49
CA MET A 174 22.19 2.88 -16.90
C MET A 174 23.18 2.40 -17.96
N VAL A 175 22.68 1.84 -19.06
CA VAL A 175 23.53 1.36 -20.17
C VAL A 175 24.38 2.51 -20.74
N GLU A 176 23.78 3.69 -20.92
CA GLU A 176 24.48 4.92 -21.32
C GLU A 176 25.61 5.26 -20.34
N GLY A 177 25.32 5.32 -19.04
CA GLY A 177 26.33 5.61 -18.01
C GLY A 177 27.43 4.53 -17.89
N TRP A 178 27.19 3.30 -18.34
CA TRP A 178 28.19 2.23 -18.36
C TRP A 178 28.96 2.13 -19.69
N GLN A 179 28.60 2.90 -20.71
CA GLN A 179 29.19 2.81 -22.05
C GLN A 179 30.71 3.06 -22.01
N ASP A 180 31.15 4.01 -21.20
CA ASP A 180 32.56 4.37 -21.01
C ASP A 180 33.31 3.46 -20.03
N GLY A 181 32.63 2.44 -19.47
CA GLY A 181 33.22 1.46 -18.53
C GLY A 181 33.24 1.89 -17.07
N ALA A 182 32.80 3.11 -16.77
CA ALA A 182 32.55 3.60 -15.42
C ALA A 182 31.38 4.59 -15.45
N ILE A 183 30.50 4.53 -14.44
CA ILE A 183 29.43 5.52 -14.23
C ILE A 183 30.07 6.85 -13.80
N SER A 184 29.83 7.92 -14.55
CA SER A 184 30.19 9.27 -14.14
C SER A 184 29.38 9.73 -12.93
N HIS A 185 29.89 10.71 -12.17
CA HIS A 185 29.11 11.33 -11.08
C HIS A 185 27.79 11.91 -11.60
N GLU A 186 27.81 12.52 -12.79
CA GLU A 186 26.61 13.07 -13.44
C GLU A 186 25.57 11.99 -13.77
N ASP A 187 26.03 10.83 -14.26
CA ASP A 187 25.16 9.69 -14.54
C ASP A 187 24.59 9.09 -13.25
N SER A 188 25.40 9.02 -12.19
CA SER A 188 24.94 8.58 -10.86
C SER A 188 23.83 9.50 -10.34
N ASP A 189 24.01 10.83 -10.41
CA ASP A 189 23.01 11.80 -9.99
C ASP A 189 21.74 11.72 -10.85
N ARG A 190 21.89 11.50 -12.16
CA ARG A 190 20.76 11.31 -13.09
C ARG A 190 19.99 10.03 -12.75
N LEU A 191 20.69 8.92 -12.50
CA LEU A 191 20.08 7.64 -12.15
C LEU A 191 19.38 7.69 -10.78
N GLU A 192 19.91 8.41 -9.81
CA GLU A 192 19.24 8.60 -8.53
C GLU A 192 17.92 9.37 -8.69
N LYS A 193 17.93 10.47 -9.45
CA LYS A 193 16.72 11.25 -9.75
C LYS A 193 15.66 10.41 -10.49
N LEU A 194 16.06 9.63 -11.50
CA LEU A 194 15.14 8.77 -12.23
C LEU A 194 14.57 7.67 -11.33
N ARG A 195 15.40 7.06 -10.47
CA ARG A 195 14.96 6.04 -9.52
C ARG A 195 13.92 6.58 -8.55
N GLU A 196 14.12 7.79 -8.01
CA GLU A 196 13.15 8.45 -7.14
C GLU A 196 11.86 8.79 -7.87
N ARG A 197 11.95 9.36 -9.07
CA ARG A 197 10.78 9.76 -9.87
C ARG A 197 9.91 8.57 -10.28
N PHE A 198 10.54 7.49 -10.74
CA PHE A 198 9.84 6.27 -11.15
C PHE A 198 9.53 5.33 -9.97
N LYS A 199 9.86 5.74 -8.74
CA LYS A 199 9.64 4.99 -7.50
C LYS A 199 10.20 3.57 -7.56
N ILE A 200 11.36 3.40 -8.20
CA ILE A 200 12.00 2.10 -8.36
C ILE A 200 12.66 1.70 -7.03
N PRO A 201 12.24 0.58 -6.40
CA PRO A 201 12.78 0.17 -5.12
C PRO A 201 14.26 -0.21 -5.24
N ALA A 202 14.99 -0.15 -4.13
CA ALA A 202 16.42 -0.47 -4.10
C ALA A 202 16.72 -1.86 -4.66
N GLU A 203 15.88 -2.85 -4.32
CA GLU A 203 16.03 -4.22 -4.77
C GLU A 203 15.95 -4.34 -6.30
N GLU A 204 14.98 -3.64 -6.91
CA GLU A 204 14.82 -3.64 -8.37
C GLU A 204 15.98 -2.91 -9.04
N HIS A 205 16.41 -1.77 -8.50
CA HIS A 205 17.61 -1.06 -8.97
C HIS A 205 18.85 -1.98 -8.99
N PHE A 206 19.15 -2.69 -7.90
CA PHE A 206 20.30 -3.61 -7.85
C PHE A 206 20.17 -4.77 -8.84
N ARG A 207 18.95 -5.29 -9.04
CA ARG A 207 18.69 -6.34 -10.03
C ARG A 207 18.98 -5.86 -11.44
N LEU A 208 18.48 -4.68 -11.79
CA LEU A 208 18.68 -4.04 -13.09
C LEU A 208 20.16 -3.68 -13.30
N GLU A 209 20.84 -3.13 -12.29
CA GLU A 209 22.27 -2.81 -12.35
C GLU A 209 23.11 -4.05 -12.66
N LYS A 210 22.85 -5.14 -11.92
CA LYS A 210 23.55 -6.41 -12.13
C LYS A 210 23.34 -6.92 -13.55
N GLN A 211 22.12 -6.84 -14.06
CA GLN A 211 21.80 -7.27 -15.43
C GLN A 211 22.52 -6.41 -16.47
N VAL A 212 22.44 -5.08 -16.37
CA VAL A 212 23.10 -4.13 -17.28
C VAL A 212 24.61 -4.35 -17.29
N ARG A 213 25.23 -4.49 -16.11
CA ARG A 213 26.67 -4.72 -16.00
C ARG A 213 27.10 -6.03 -16.68
N GLN A 214 26.32 -7.10 -16.53
CA GLN A 214 26.59 -8.37 -17.21
C GLN A 214 26.48 -8.24 -18.72
N GLU A 215 25.45 -7.55 -19.23
CA GLU A 215 25.25 -7.36 -20.66
C GLU A 215 26.35 -6.48 -21.29
N VAL A 216 26.73 -5.37 -20.62
CA VAL A 216 27.80 -4.48 -21.08
C VAL A 216 29.16 -5.19 -21.09
N LEU A 217 29.44 -6.03 -20.08
CA LEU A 217 30.66 -6.84 -20.04
C LEU A 217 30.68 -7.91 -21.14
N LYS A 218 29.53 -8.55 -21.41
CA LYS A 218 29.40 -9.55 -22.48
C LYS A 218 29.58 -8.96 -23.87
N GLN A 219 29.17 -7.72 -24.10
CA GLN A 219 29.38 -7.05 -25.40
C GLN A 219 30.82 -6.55 -25.61
N LYS A 220 31.61 -6.40 -24.54
CA LYS A 220 33.01 -5.95 -24.60
C LYS A 220 34.05 -7.08 -24.61
N GLY A 221 33.64 -8.33 -24.35
CA GLY A 221 34.52 -9.53 -24.34
C GLY A 221 34.36 -10.38 -25.58
#